data_AF-A0A358M3A2-F1
#
_entry.id   AF-A0A358M3A2-F1
#
_cell.length_a   1.000
_cell.length_b   1.000
_cell.length_c   1.000
_cell.angle_alpha   90.00
_cell.angle_beta   90.00
_cell.angle_gamma   90.00
#
_symmetry.space_group_name_H-M   'P 1'
#
loop_
_entity.id
_entity.type
_entity.pdbx_description
1 polymer ?
#
loop_
_entity_poly.entity_id
_entity_poly.type
_entity_poly.pdbx_seq_one_letter_code
_entity_poly.pdbx_strand_id
1 'polypeptide(L)'
;MAERFDQVEHGSLSDYISPDKFRTVTEEQRSLLGLTEIAVELQLKPPARALLSFSVPWDGDLYGCVRGKAELQEKLGLPSPVSKIYIQDWDNRFLVLFEQEGSDSCYAVFVPTEDVVYLLENCRRIPEQCKNQKG
;
A
#
# COMPACT_ATOMS: atom_id res chain seq x y z
N MET A 1 9.13 -21.99 0.95
CA MET A 1 8.88 -20.54 0.93
C MET A 1 7.54 -20.14 1.59
N ALA A 2 6.72 -21.08 2.08
CA ALA A 2 5.43 -20.77 2.73
C ALA A 2 5.50 -20.66 4.28
N GLU A 3 6.53 -21.20 4.92
CA GLU A 3 6.60 -21.33 6.39
C GLU A 3 7.03 -20.06 7.15
N ARG A 4 7.28 -18.94 6.45
CA ARG A 4 7.74 -17.68 7.05
C ARG A 4 6.61 -16.71 7.45
N PHE A 5 5.35 -17.03 7.14
CA PHE A 5 4.25 -16.08 7.28
C PHE A 5 3.11 -16.52 8.24
N ASP A 6 3.24 -17.67 8.91
CA ASP A 6 2.24 -18.13 9.91
C ASP A 6 2.26 -17.30 11.22
N GLN A 7 3.33 -16.53 11.47
CA GLN A 7 3.47 -15.67 12.65
C GLN A 7 3.31 -14.18 12.32
N VAL A 8 2.85 -13.85 11.12
CA VAL A 8 2.63 -12.46 10.70
C VAL A 8 1.47 -11.88 11.49
N GLU A 9 1.67 -10.69 12.04
CA GLU A 9 0.66 -10.00 12.81
C GLU A 9 -0.57 -9.69 11.95
N HIS A 10 -1.74 -9.62 12.58
CA HIS A 10 -2.97 -9.20 11.94
C HIS A 10 -3.34 -7.82 12.49
N GLY A 11 -3.65 -6.88 11.60
CA GLY A 11 -3.94 -5.50 11.99
C GLY A 11 -4.89 -4.81 11.02
N SER A 12 -5.20 -3.54 11.29
CA SER A 12 -5.89 -2.69 10.34
C SER A 12 -4.89 -1.88 9.53
N LEU A 13 -5.15 -1.71 8.23
CA LEU A 13 -4.33 -0.82 7.40
C LEU A 13 -4.37 0.62 7.89
N SER A 14 -5.50 1.05 8.47
CA SER A 14 -5.70 2.41 8.98
C SER A 14 -4.76 2.76 10.14
N ASP A 15 -4.22 1.76 10.83
CA ASP A 15 -3.19 1.95 11.85
C ASP A 15 -1.87 2.40 11.24
N TYR A 16 -1.63 2.18 9.96
CA TYR A 16 -0.34 2.48 9.32
C TYR A 16 -0.48 3.51 8.21
N ILE A 17 -1.54 3.40 7.42
CA ILE A 17 -1.77 4.18 6.21
C ILE A 17 -3.23 4.65 6.19
N SER A 18 -3.43 5.96 6.30
CA SER A 18 -4.74 6.58 6.23
C SER A 18 -5.01 7.21 4.85
N PRO A 19 -6.26 7.28 4.38
CA PRO A 19 -6.59 7.82 3.06
C PRO A 19 -6.16 9.28 2.83
N ASP A 20 -6.09 10.09 3.88
CA ASP A 20 -5.65 11.49 3.81
C ASP A 20 -4.13 11.63 3.60
N LYS A 21 -3.35 10.61 4.00
CA LYS A 21 -1.90 10.55 3.83
C LYS A 21 -1.45 9.78 2.59
N PHE A 22 -2.35 9.01 1.98
CA PHE A 22 -2.09 8.23 0.78
C PHE A 22 -2.60 8.93 -0.48
N ARG A 23 -1.83 8.81 -1.56
CA ARG A 23 -2.29 9.14 -2.91
C ARG A 23 -1.79 8.12 -3.91
N THR A 24 -2.59 7.85 -4.94
CA THR A 24 -2.09 7.10 -6.11
C THR A 24 -1.17 7.99 -6.94
N VAL A 25 -0.22 7.37 -7.63
CA VAL A 25 0.76 8.03 -8.49
C VAL A 25 0.98 7.22 -9.76
N THR A 26 1.51 7.85 -10.80
CA THR A 26 2.05 7.11 -11.95
C THR A 26 3.40 6.49 -11.61
N GLU A 27 3.84 5.51 -12.40
CA GLU A 27 5.18 4.92 -12.27
C GLU A 27 6.29 5.99 -12.36
N GLU A 28 6.14 6.94 -13.29
CA GLU A 28 7.09 8.06 -13.45
C GLU A 28 7.13 8.95 -12.20
N GLN A 29 5.97 9.29 -11.63
CA GLN A 29 5.87 10.12 -10.42
C GLN A 29 6.47 9.44 -9.20
N ARG A 30 6.43 8.11 -9.15
CA ARG A 30 7.01 7.32 -8.07
C ARG A 30 8.53 7.49 -7.96
N SER A 31 9.22 7.71 -9.09
CA SER A 31 10.66 7.98 -9.10
C SER A 31 11.02 9.40 -8.64
N LEU A 32 10.02 10.27 -8.46
CA LEU A 32 10.18 11.69 -8.13
C LEU A 32 9.65 12.02 -6.73
N LEU A 33 9.41 11.02 -5.88
CA LEU A 33 8.87 11.22 -4.54
C LEU A 33 9.83 12.04 -3.66
N GLY A 34 9.26 12.89 -2.83
CA GLY A 34 10.01 13.74 -1.90
C GLY A 34 10.57 12.96 -0.70
N LEU A 35 11.45 13.60 0.06
CA LEU A 35 12.13 13.01 1.24
C LEU A 35 11.18 12.50 2.34
N THR A 36 9.97 13.06 2.43
CA THR A 36 8.96 12.74 3.45
C THR A 36 7.93 11.71 2.98
N GLU A 37 7.99 11.32 1.71
CA GLU A 37 7.07 10.38 1.08
C GLU A 37 7.73 9.00 0.97
N ILE A 38 6.93 7.95 1.17
CA ILE A 38 7.34 6.56 1.00
C ILE A 38 6.63 6.01 -0.23
N ALA A 39 7.36 5.36 -1.13
CA ALA A 39 6.78 4.68 -2.27
C ALA A 39 5.95 3.47 -1.82
N VAL A 40 4.77 3.30 -2.42
CA VAL A 40 3.92 2.13 -2.23
C VAL A 40 3.70 1.42 -3.56
N GLU A 41 3.92 0.11 -3.58
CA GLU A 41 3.51 -0.79 -4.66
C GLU A 41 2.33 -1.63 -4.18
N LEU A 42 1.25 -1.65 -4.96
CA LEU A 42 0.10 -2.48 -4.69
C LEU A 42 -0.11 -3.44 -5.85
N GLN A 43 -0.28 -4.72 -5.53
CA GLN A 43 -0.63 -5.75 -6.49
C GLN A 43 -2.04 -6.24 -6.18
N LEU A 44 -2.98 -6.03 -7.11
CA LEU A 44 -4.38 -6.37 -6.95
C LEU A 44 -4.77 -7.52 -7.90
N LYS A 45 -5.33 -8.61 -7.36
CA LYS A 45 -5.87 -9.70 -8.17
C LYS A 45 -7.26 -9.33 -8.72
N PRO A 46 -7.76 -10.03 -9.77
CA PRO A 46 -9.06 -9.73 -10.37
C PRO A 46 -10.23 -9.54 -9.38
N PRO A 47 -10.39 -10.37 -8.31
CA PRO A 47 -11.48 -10.19 -7.35
C PRO A 47 -11.46 -8.85 -6.63
N ALA A 48 -10.30 -8.45 -6.06
CA ALA A 48 -10.17 -7.17 -5.37
C ALA A 48 -10.32 -5.97 -6.33
N ARG A 49 -9.78 -6.08 -7.55
CA ARG A 49 -9.93 -5.03 -8.57
C ARG A 49 -11.37 -4.80 -8.97
N ALA A 50 -12.21 -5.84 -8.97
CA ALA A 50 -13.62 -5.71 -9.31
C ALA A 50 -14.41 -4.87 -8.29
N LEU A 51 -13.94 -4.79 -7.04
CA LEU A 51 -14.58 -4.01 -5.97
C LEU A 51 -14.37 -2.50 -6.10
N LEU A 52 -13.37 -2.07 -6.86
CA LEU A 52 -13.02 -0.65 -6.99
C LEU A 52 -13.93 0.07 -7.99
N SER A 53 -14.35 1.29 -7.63
CA SER A 53 -15.15 2.22 -8.42
C SER A 53 -14.43 2.75 -9.66
N PHE A 54 -13.13 2.49 -9.79
CA PHE A 54 -12.30 2.96 -10.89
C PHE A 54 -11.56 1.81 -11.58
N SER A 55 -11.14 2.07 -12.81
CA SER A 55 -10.33 1.12 -13.58
C SER A 55 -8.89 1.06 -13.06
N VAL A 56 -8.41 -0.17 -12.90
CA VAL A 56 -7.02 -0.51 -12.55
C VAL A 56 -6.38 -1.14 -13.79
N PRO A 57 -5.07 -0.94 -14.04
CA PRO A 57 -4.33 -1.66 -15.07
C PRO A 57 -4.60 -3.18 -15.10
N TRP A 58 -4.47 -3.77 -16.29
CA TRP A 58 -4.82 -5.17 -16.55
C TRP A 58 -3.91 -6.17 -15.84
N ASP A 59 -2.66 -5.78 -15.57
CA ASP A 59 -1.68 -6.51 -14.76
C ASP A 59 -2.01 -6.44 -13.25
N GLY A 60 -2.76 -5.40 -12.85
CA GLY A 60 -3.24 -5.21 -11.49
C GLY A 60 -2.29 -4.43 -10.60
N ASP A 61 -1.23 -3.87 -11.17
CA ASP A 61 -0.27 -3.07 -10.44
C ASP A 61 -0.77 -1.62 -10.30
N LEU A 62 -0.68 -1.12 -9.08
CA LEU A 62 -0.91 0.28 -8.74
C LEU A 62 0.27 0.82 -7.95
N TYR A 63 0.55 2.11 -8.16
CA TYR A 63 1.55 2.82 -7.40
C TYR A 63 0.89 3.90 -6.56
N GLY A 64 1.45 4.09 -5.37
CA GLY A 64 1.06 5.16 -4.49
C GLY A 64 2.23 5.73 -3.73
N CYS A 65 1.95 6.73 -2.92
CA CYS A 65 2.87 7.19 -1.91
C CYS A 65 2.14 7.54 -0.62
N VAL A 66 2.83 7.34 0.50
CA VAL A 66 2.38 7.70 1.85
C VAL A 66 3.24 8.81 2.39
N ARG A 67 2.61 9.82 2.98
CA ARG A 67 3.32 10.87 3.73
C ARG A 67 3.51 10.48 5.19
N GLY A 68 4.54 11.02 5.82
CA GLY A 68 4.78 10.85 7.26
C GLY A 68 5.76 9.73 7.56
N LYS A 69 6.86 9.63 6.80
CA LYS A 69 7.91 8.62 6.98
C LYS A 69 8.41 8.48 8.42
N ALA A 70 8.70 9.60 9.09
CA ALA A 70 9.16 9.61 10.48
C ALA A 70 8.07 9.16 11.46
N GLU A 71 6.82 9.63 11.28
CA GLU A 71 5.68 9.24 12.11
C GLU A 71 5.42 7.74 12.01
N LEU A 72 5.50 7.16 10.81
CA LEU A 72 5.32 5.74 10.58
C LEU A 72 6.43 4.91 11.24
N GLN A 73 7.67 5.36 11.15
CA GLN A 73 8.80 4.71 11.80
C GLN A 73 8.61 4.66 13.32
N GLU A 74 8.26 5.81 13.93
CA GLU A 74 8.02 5.91 15.37
C GLU A 74 6.85 5.01 15.80
N LYS A 75 5.73 5.06 15.06
CA LYS A 75 4.53 4.27 15.36
C LYS A 75 4.79 2.76 15.31
N LEU A 76 5.63 2.31 14.38
CA LEU A 76 6.02 0.91 14.24
C LEU A 76 7.19 0.51 15.15
N GLY A 77 7.81 1.45 15.87
CA GLY A 77 8.99 1.19 16.70
C GLY A 77 10.19 0.67 15.91
N LEU A 78 10.33 1.07 14.64
CA LEU A 78 11.36 0.51 13.75
C LEU A 78 12.73 1.15 13.98
N PRO A 79 13.81 0.35 13.96
CA PRO A 79 15.18 0.85 14.14
C PRO A 79 15.65 1.74 12.98
N SER A 80 15.08 1.56 11.78
CA SER A 80 15.40 2.34 10.58
C SER A 80 14.13 2.88 9.91
N PRO A 81 14.23 3.97 9.14
CA PRO A 81 13.11 4.48 8.36
C PRO A 81 12.61 3.47 7.32
N VAL A 82 11.31 3.50 7.03
CA VAL A 82 10.71 2.70 5.96
C VAL A 82 11.14 3.28 4.61
N SER A 83 11.80 2.48 3.77
CA SER A 83 12.21 2.84 2.41
C SER A 83 11.06 2.67 1.41
N LYS A 84 10.28 1.60 1.55
CA LYS A 84 9.22 1.22 0.62
C LYS A 84 8.17 0.36 1.30
N ILE A 85 6.93 0.45 0.80
CA ILE A 85 5.82 -0.38 1.27
C ILE A 85 5.30 -1.22 0.10
N TYR A 86 5.04 -2.49 0.34
CA TYR A 86 4.37 -3.38 -0.60
C TYR A 86 3.04 -3.82 -0.02
N ILE A 87 1.98 -3.79 -0.82
CA ILE A 87 0.64 -4.27 -0.46
C ILE A 87 0.26 -5.35 -1.47
N GLN A 88 0.31 -6.61 -1.05
CA GLN A 88 0.15 -7.76 -1.94
C GLN A 88 -1.17 -8.48 -1.66
N ASP A 89 -1.94 -8.74 -2.72
CA ASP A 89 -3.20 -9.48 -2.65
C ASP A 89 -2.96 -10.99 -2.43
N TRP A 90 -3.34 -11.46 -1.24
CA TRP A 90 -3.33 -12.86 -0.82
C TRP A 90 -4.75 -13.45 -0.81
N ASP A 91 -5.54 -13.10 -1.84
CA ASP A 91 -6.92 -13.56 -2.15
C ASP A 91 -7.99 -13.10 -1.15
N ASN A 92 -7.89 -13.52 0.11
CA ASN A 92 -8.86 -13.19 1.16
C ASN A 92 -8.37 -12.08 2.11
N ARG A 93 -7.13 -11.65 1.96
CA ARG A 93 -6.46 -10.62 2.76
C ARG A 93 -5.29 -10.04 1.99
N PHE A 94 -4.71 -8.98 2.50
CA PHE A 94 -3.50 -8.38 1.94
C PHE A 94 -2.34 -8.52 2.91
N LEU A 95 -1.16 -8.83 2.37
CA LEU A 95 0.10 -8.74 3.09
C LEU A 95 0.70 -7.36 2.86
N VAL A 96 0.93 -6.62 3.94
CA VAL A 96 1.61 -5.33 3.91
C VAL A 96 3.02 -5.51 4.43
N LEU A 97 4.01 -5.15 3.61
CA LEU A 97 5.44 -5.25 3.95
C LEU A 97 6.02 -3.85 4.01
N PHE A 98 6.69 -3.53 5.12
CA PHE A 98 7.44 -2.31 5.32
C PHE A 98 8.94 -2.65 5.23
N GLU A 99 9.53 -2.33 4.08
CA GLU A 99 10.97 -2.46 3.84
C GLU A 99 11.71 -1.31 4.54
N GLN A 100 12.80 -1.61 5.24
CA GLN A 100 13.57 -0.64 6.01
C GLN A 100 14.87 -0.28 5.31
N GLU A 101 15.30 0.98 5.42
CA GLU A 101 16.58 1.42 4.88
C GLU A 101 17.75 0.67 5.52
N GLY A 102 18.61 0.07 4.68
CA GLY A 102 19.83 -0.59 5.11
C GLY A 102 19.62 -1.89 5.90
N SER A 103 18.43 -2.50 5.82
CA SER A 103 18.11 -3.76 6.51
C SER A 103 17.46 -4.76 5.56
N ASP A 104 17.86 -6.03 5.67
CA ASP A 104 17.18 -7.14 5.01
C ASP A 104 15.88 -7.56 5.74
N SER A 105 15.54 -6.88 6.85
CA SER A 105 14.34 -7.16 7.63
C SER A 105 13.14 -6.32 7.16
N CYS A 106 12.01 -6.99 6.97
CA CYS A 106 10.72 -6.34 6.71
C CYS A 106 9.82 -6.52 7.93
N TYR A 107 9.13 -5.44 8.32
CA TYR A 107 7.95 -5.59 9.18
C TYR A 107 6.76 -5.98 8.29
N ALA A 108 5.98 -6.95 8.72
CA ALA A 108 4.92 -7.54 7.91
C ALA A 108 3.63 -7.65 8.72
N VAL A 109 2.51 -7.31 8.10
CA VAL A 109 1.17 -7.41 8.71
C VAL A 109 0.15 -7.85 7.68
N PHE A 110 -0.76 -8.73 8.08
CA PHE A 110 -1.95 -9.06 7.31
C PHE A 110 -3.09 -8.10 7.65
N VAL A 111 -3.70 -7.54 6.61
CA VAL A 111 -4.86 -6.64 6.72
C VAL A 111 -6.02 -7.19 5.88
N PRO A 112 -7.28 -6.92 6.25
CA PRO A 112 -8.42 -7.41 5.49
C PRO A 112 -8.55 -6.68 4.14
N THR A 113 -9.19 -7.33 3.16
CA THR A 113 -9.41 -6.74 1.82
C THR A 113 -10.20 -5.44 1.85
N GLU A 114 -11.17 -5.33 2.76
CA GLU A 114 -11.99 -4.13 2.93
C GLU A 114 -11.18 -2.89 3.31
N ASP A 115 -10.10 -3.05 4.07
CA ASP A 115 -9.22 -1.95 4.46
C ASP A 115 -8.48 -1.38 3.24
N VAL A 116 -7.97 -2.25 2.36
CA VAL A 116 -7.27 -1.83 1.13
C VAL A 116 -8.24 -1.19 0.14
N VAL A 117 -9.44 -1.78 -0.02
CA VAL A 117 -10.49 -1.20 -0.86
C VAL A 117 -10.90 0.17 -0.32
N TYR A 118 -11.13 0.28 0.99
CA TYR A 118 -11.47 1.55 1.62
C TYR A 118 -10.38 2.61 1.42
N LEU A 119 -9.10 2.23 1.58
CA LEU A 119 -7.98 3.13 1.31
C LEU A 119 -8.03 3.67 -0.12
N LEU A 120 -8.17 2.78 -1.10
CA LEU A 120 -8.12 3.13 -2.52
C LEU A 120 -9.33 3.95 -2.97
N GLU A 121 -10.52 3.69 -2.43
CA GLU A 121 -11.73 4.45 -2.73
C GLU A 121 -11.69 5.88 -2.18
N ASN A 122 -11.07 6.07 -1.01
CA ASN A 122 -11.14 7.33 -0.25
C ASN A 122 -9.85 8.16 -0.32
N CYS A 123 -8.82 7.68 -1.01
CA CYS A 123 -7.58 8.42 -1.17
C CYS A 123 -7.64 9.47 -2.29
N ARG A 124 -6.61 10.32 -2.36
CA ARG A 124 -6.38 11.17 -3.53
C ARG A 124 -5.88 10.33 -4.69
N ARG A 125 -6.66 10.27 -5.77
CA ARG A 125 -6.32 9.55 -6.99
C ARG A 125 -5.70 10.46 -8.05
N ILE A 126 -4.88 9.88 -8.93
CA ILE A 126 -4.46 10.56 -10.17
C ILE A 126 -5.68 10.87 -11.06
N PRO A 127 -5.63 11.95 -11.85
CA PRO A 127 -6.78 12.39 -12.66
C PRO A 127 -7.37 11.31 -13.58
N GLU A 128 -6.55 10.42 -14.12
CA GLU A 128 -6.95 9.34 -15.01
C GLU A 128 -7.91 8.37 -14.33
N GLN A 129 -7.69 8.06 -13.05
CA GLN A 129 -8.55 7.17 -12.26
C GLN A 129 -9.86 7.84 -11.86
N CYS A 130 -9.90 9.16 -11.77
CA CYS A 130 -11.14 9.92 -11.53
C CYS A 130 -12.03 9.97 -12.78
N LYS A 131 -11.44 9.93 -13.97
CA LYS A 131 -12.18 9.93 -15.25
C LYS A 131 -12.72 8.55 -15.62
N ASN A 132 -12.01 7.49 -15.22
CA ASN A 132 -12.33 6.11 -15.55
C ASN A 132 -13.14 5.42 -14.44
N GLN A 133 -14.24 6.04 -14.01
CA GLN A 133 -15.16 5.39 -13.08
C GLN A 133 -15.90 4.24 -13.78
N LYS A 134 -15.99 3.09 -13.12
CA LYS A 134 -16.84 2.00 -13.55
C LYS A 134 -18.28 2.40 -13.24
N GLY A 135 -19.10 2.51 -14.28
CA GLY A 135 -20.54 2.80 -14.17
C GLY A 135 -21.33 1.64 -13.59
#